data_AF-A0A094PUY1-F1
#
_entry.id   AF-A0A094PUY1-F1
#
_cell.length_a   1.000
_cell.length_b   1.000
_cell.length_c   1.000
_cell.angle_alpha   90.00
_cell.angle_beta   90.00
_cell.angle_gamma   90.00
#
_symmetry.space_group_name_H-M   'P 1'
#
loop_
_entity.id
_entity.type
_entity.pdbx_description
1 polymer ?
#
loop_
_entity_poly.entity_id
_entity_poly.type
_entity_poly.pdbx_seq_one_letter_code
_entity_poly.pdbx_strand_id
1 'polypeptide(L)'
;MLLRMRAHPLPESRQYADMMLTELRKVIPSFLRRVDLPERGGKWSSYLATNSDQTAFLVDDMFGALEPDPVNEVELVDFDPDGENKLLAAICYAHSHLPESQLLNRVAQLSHDEKVRLIAAYVGIRENRRHKPGRAFERIDYRFDILGDYGAFRDLQRHRLLTIEWQRLSPDHGYVMPELVAEAGVADEFEESMTRSATLYEALRPDYPEQAAYAISMAYRLRYSMQFNAREAIHLLELRSAPQGHPAYRRVVIEMHRLIAEKAGHRAVAEAMTHMTFEAPALERLDSERKAENRRNS
;
A
#
# COMPACT_ATOMS: atom_id res chain seq x y z
N MET A 1 9.10 -18.69 -3.07
CA MET A 1 7.79 -18.92 -2.42
C MET A 1 7.83 -20.09 -1.44
N LEU A 2 7.97 -21.36 -1.87
CA LEU A 2 7.94 -22.53 -0.97
C LEU A 2 8.88 -22.44 0.23
N LEU A 3 10.14 -22.01 0.03
CA LEU A 3 11.09 -21.85 1.14
C LEU A 3 10.63 -20.82 2.19
N ARG A 4 9.98 -19.73 1.77
CA ARG A 4 9.40 -18.75 2.69
C ARG A 4 8.20 -19.33 3.45
N MET A 5 7.34 -20.08 2.76
CA MET A 5 6.19 -20.73 3.40
C MET A 5 6.61 -21.79 4.43
N ARG A 6 7.68 -22.55 4.14
CA ARG A 6 8.28 -23.53 5.06
C ARG A 6 8.97 -22.89 6.26
N ALA A 7 9.50 -21.68 6.10
CA ALA A 7 10.09 -20.88 7.18
C ALA A 7 9.05 -20.07 7.96
N HIS A 8 7.79 -20.05 7.52
CA HIS A 8 6.75 -19.22 8.13
C HIS A 8 6.39 -19.77 9.52
N PRO A 9 6.18 -18.91 10.53
CA PRO A 9 5.81 -19.35 11.87
C PRO A 9 4.46 -20.11 11.92
N LEU A 10 3.45 -19.65 11.18
CA LEU A 10 2.18 -20.37 10.98
C LEU A 10 2.36 -21.84 10.53
N PRO A 11 1.82 -22.83 11.27
CA PRO A 11 1.88 -24.24 10.89
C PRO A 11 1.11 -24.54 9.60
N GLU A 12 0.00 -23.86 9.34
CA GLU A 12 -0.83 -24.06 8.15
C GLU A 12 -0.07 -23.65 6.88
N SER A 13 0.69 -22.55 6.93
CA SER A 13 1.57 -22.14 5.81
C SER A 13 2.60 -23.22 5.48
N ARG A 14 3.20 -23.82 6.51
CA ARG A 14 4.18 -24.91 6.35
C ARG A 14 3.52 -26.16 5.78
N GLN A 15 2.34 -26.53 6.28
CA GLN A 15 1.55 -27.65 5.76
C GLN A 15 1.17 -27.45 4.29
N TYR A 16 0.67 -26.27 3.91
CA TYR A 16 0.39 -25.97 2.50
C TYR A 16 1.65 -26.02 1.64
N ALA A 17 2.81 -25.61 2.15
CA ALA A 17 4.06 -25.73 1.42
C ALA A 17 4.42 -27.19 1.10
N ASP A 18 4.18 -28.12 2.03
CA ASP A 18 4.38 -29.56 1.83
C ASP A 18 3.42 -30.14 0.78
N MET A 19 2.14 -29.77 0.85
CA MET A 19 1.12 -30.16 -0.12
C MET A 19 1.47 -29.65 -1.52
N MET A 20 1.82 -28.37 -1.64
CA MET A 20 2.22 -27.75 -2.90
C MET A 20 3.50 -28.38 -3.46
N LEU A 21 4.50 -28.66 -2.62
CA LEU A 21 5.74 -29.30 -3.05
C LEU A 21 5.47 -30.69 -3.64
N THR A 22 4.57 -31.47 -3.02
CA THR A 22 4.16 -32.80 -3.48
C THR A 22 3.55 -32.73 -4.89
N GLU A 23 2.62 -31.82 -5.12
CA GLU A 23 1.96 -31.68 -6.42
C GLU A 23 2.90 -31.10 -7.48
N LEU A 24 3.69 -30.07 -7.15
CA LEU A 24 4.60 -29.44 -8.10
C LEU A 24 5.71 -30.38 -8.56
N ARG A 25 6.13 -31.35 -7.72
CA ARG A 25 7.10 -32.39 -8.11
C ARG A 25 6.61 -33.30 -9.24
N LYS A 26 5.30 -33.45 -9.41
CA LYS A 26 4.74 -34.22 -10.53
C LYS A 26 4.93 -33.51 -11.87
N VAL A 27 5.00 -32.17 -11.86
CA VAL A 27 5.04 -31.34 -13.08
C VAL A 27 6.45 -30.83 -13.39
N ILE A 28 7.19 -30.36 -12.37
CA ILE A 28 8.50 -29.68 -12.52
C ILE A 28 9.56 -30.18 -11.53
N PRO A 29 9.84 -31.50 -11.44
CA PRO A 29 10.68 -32.09 -10.39
C PRO A 29 12.13 -31.57 -10.36
N SER A 30 12.72 -31.25 -11.51
CA SER A 30 14.10 -30.76 -11.62
C SER A 30 14.34 -29.45 -10.85
N PHE A 31 13.34 -28.57 -10.80
CA PHE A 31 13.41 -27.28 -10.11
C PHE A 31 13.21 -27.37 -8.59
N LEU A 32 12.70 -28.51 -8.10
CA LEU A 32 12.25 -28.67 -6.71
C LEU A 32 13.12 -29.62 -5.88
N ARG A 33 14.16 -30.20 -6.48
CA ARG A 33 15.03 -31.19 -5.83
C ARG A 33 15.68 -30.69 -4.56
N ARG A 34 15.89 -29.38 -4.42
CA ARG A 34 16.66 -28.79 -3.31
C ARG A 34 15.79 -28.20 -2.19
N VAL A 35 14.47 -28.19 -2.34
CA VAL A 35 13.55 -27.42 -1.46
C VAL A 35 13.53 -27.96 -0.03
N ASP A 36 13.60 -29.28 0.14
CA ASP A 36 13.49 -29.99 1.42
C ASP A 36 14.78 -30.74 1.79
N LEU A 37 15.85 -30.61 1.00
CA LEU A 37 17.15 -31.17 1.36
C LEU A 37 17.73 -30.41 2.57
N PRO A 38 18.13 -31.10 3.65
CA PRO A 38 18.61 -30.46 4.88
C PRO A 38 19.70 -29.41 4.63
N GLU A 39 20.73 -29.79 3.86
CA GLU A 39 21.90 -28.96 3.57
C GLU A 39 21.66 -27.86 2.51
N ARG A 40 20.42 -27.73 2.00
CA ARG A 40 20.06 -26.74 0.97
C ARG A 40 18.83 -25.94 1.40
N GLY A 41 17.65 -26.36 0.98
CA GLY A 41 16.40 -25.68 1.30
C GLY A 41 16.05 -25.74 2.79
N GLY A 42 16.50 -26.78 3.50
CA GLY A 42 16.45 -26.85 4.97
C GLY A 42 17.22 -25.69 5.60
N LYS A 43 18.53 -25.61 5.37
CA LYS A 43 19.39 -24.48 5.83
C LYS A 43 18.85 -23.11 5.45
N TRP A 44 18.31 -22.94 4.24
CA TRP A 44 17.70 -21.67 3.84
C TRP A 44 16.42 -21.36 4.63
N SER A 45 15.53 -22.34 4.79
CA SER A 45 14.31 -22.14 5.59
C SER A 45 14.65 -21.82 7.05
N SER A 46 15.64 -22.51 7.62
CA SER A 46 16.15 -22.23 8.97
C SER A 46 16.74 -20.83 9.08
N TYR A 47 17.56 -20.39 8.12
CA TYR A 47 18.09 -19.02 8.09
C TYR A 47 16.97 -17.96 8.10
N LEU A 48 15.93 -18.14 7.29
CA LEU A 48 14.80 -17.21 7.25
C LEU A 48 14.03 -17.19 8.58
N ALA A 49 13.74 -18.36 9.16
CA ALA A 49 13.03 -18.47 10.43
C ALA A 49 13.84 -17.85 11.57
N THR A 50 15.12 -18.23 11.72
CA THR A 50 16.01 -17.70 12.76
C THR A 50 16.14 -16.18 12.68
N ASN A 51 16.32 -15.62 11.47
CA ASN A 51 16.40 -14.18 11.32
C ASN A 51 15.09 -13.48 11.70
N SER A 52 13.95 -14.06 11.33
CA SER A 52 12.63 -13.53 11.69
C SER A 52 12.45 -13.50 13.20
N ASP A 53 12.74 -14.62 13.88
CA ASP A 53 12.59 -14.76 15.32
C ASP A 53 13.53 -13.83 16.09
N GLN A 54 14.81 -13.77 15.69
CA GLN A 54 15.80 -12.88 16.29
C GLN A 54 15.45 -11.41 16.10
N THR A 55 14.95 -11.04 14.91
CA THR A 55 14.52 -9.67 14.65
C THR A 55 13.31 -9.32 15.50
N ALA A 56 12.31 -10.19 15.58
CA ALA A 56 11.12 -9.96 16.42
C ALA A 56 11.50 -9.79 17.89
N PHE A 57 12.38 -10.64 18.41
CA PHE A 57 12.88 -10.54 19.78
C PHE A 57 13.60 -9.21 20.05
N LEU A 58 14.53 -8.81 19.17
CA LEU A 58 15.26 -7.55 19.35
C LEU A 58 14.37 -6.32 19.21
N VAL A 59 13.39 -6.35 18.31
CA VAL A 59 12.43 -5.25 18.15
C VAL A 59 11.56 -5.11 19.41
N ASP A 60 11.10 -6.21 19.98
CA ASP A 60 10.34 -6.20 21.24
C ASP A 60 11.18 -5.69 22.41
N ASP A 61 12.42 -6.19 22.55
CA ASP A 61 13.36 -5.74 23.60
C ASP A 61 13.67 -4.23 23.51
N MET A 62 13.86 -3.72 22.29
CA MET A 62 14.22 -2.32 22.07
C MET A 62 13.03 -1.36 22.12
N PHE A 63 11.85 -1.77 21.64
CA PHE A 63 10.74 -0.87 21.35
C PHE A 63 9.40 -1.30 21.97
N GLY A 64 9.26 -2.53 22.49
CA GLY A 64 7.99 -3.08 22.96
C GLY A 64 7.39 -2.38 24.18
N ALA A 65 8.21 -1.65 24.96
CA ALA A 65 7.77 -0.85 26.10
C ALA A 65 7.49 0.64 25.76
N LEU A 66 7.67 1.04 24.49
CA LEU A 66 7.42 2.41 24.08
C LEU A 66 5.94 2.60 23.72
N GLU A 67 5.37 3.70 24.21
CA GLU A 67 4.05 4.14 23.77
C GLU A 67 4.14 4.85 22.42
N PRO A 68 3.20 4.61 21.50
CA PRO A 68 3.22 5.24 20.19
C PRO A 68 2.90 6.74 20.28
N ASP A 69 3.68 7.55 19.56
CA ASP A 69 3.39 8.99 19.42
C ASP A 69 2.08 9.21 18.63
N PRO A 70 1.29 10.23 19.00
CA PRO A 70 0.10 10.60 18.23
C PRO A 70 0.53 11.23 16.89
N VAL A 71 0.17 10.57 15.79
CA VAL A 71 0.37 11.07 14.42
C VAL A 71 -0.94 11.04 13.65
N ASN A 72 -1.00 11.74 12.52
CA ASN A 72 -2.20 11.75 11.67
C ASN A 72 -2.45 10.36 11.05
N GLU A 73 -3.67 10.17 10.53
CA GLU A 73 -4.09 8.94 9.82
C GLU A 73 -3.17 8.64 8.63
N VAL A 74 -2.69 9.67 7.93
CA VAL A 74 -1.77 9.58 6.80
C VAL A 74 -0.65 10.60 7.00
N GLU A 75 0.59 10.12 7.03
CA GLU A 75 1.78 10.96 7.11
C GLU A 75 2.70 10.70 5.93
N LEU A 76 3.08 11.76 5.22
CA LEU A 76 4.21 11.70 4.28
C LEU A 76 5.50 11.81 5.10
N VAL A 77 6.22 10.70 5.23
CA VAL A 77 7.40 10.58 6.12
C VAL A 77 8.73 10.69 5.38
N ASP A 78 8.74 10.45 4.07
CA ASP A 78 9.95 10.59 3.25
C ASP A 78 9.60 11.03 1.83
N PHE A 79 10.34 12.00 1.31
CA PHE A 79 10.24 12.50 -0.06
C PHE A 79 11.53 13.22 -0.43
N ASP A 80 11.76 13.39 -1.72
CA ASP A 80 12.92 14.10 -2.26
C ASP A 80 12.59 15.58 -2.53
N PRO A 81 13.14 16.55 -1.78
CA PRO A 81 12.84 17.98 -1.99
C PRO A 81 13.24 18.51 -3.37
N ASP A 82 14.18 17.85 -4.04
CA ASP A 82 14.61 18.18 -5.41
C ASP A 82 13.87 17.35 -6.48
N GLY A 83 12.79 16.65 -6.08
CA GLY A 83 12.10 15.67 -6.90
C GLY A 83 11.65 16.22 -8.26
N GLU A 84 11.01 17.39 -8.29
CA GLU A 84 10.57 17.98 -9.56
C GLU A 84 11.73 18.34 -10.50
N ASN A 85 12.86 18.82 -9.97
CA ASN A 85 14.04 19.09 -10.79
C ASN A 85 14.63 17.79 -11.37
N LYS A 86 14.68 16.72 -10.57
CA LYS A 86 15.13 15.39 -11.02
C LYS A 86 14.20 14.80 -12.07
N LEU A 87 12.89 14.98 -11.93
CA LEU A 87 11.89 14.63 -12.94
C LEU A 87 12.13 15.37 -14.26
N LEU A 88 12.29 16.69 -14.22
CA LEU A 88 12.53 17.50 -15.42
C LEU A 88 13.85 17.13 -16.11
N ALA A 89 14.91 16.87 -15.34
CA ALA A 89 16.18 16.39 -15.90
C ALA A 89 16.00 15.02 -16.59
N ALA A 90 15.21 14.12 -16.01
CA ALA A 90 14.90 12.81 -16.60
C ALA A 90 14.02 12.91 -17.85
N ILE A 91 13.10 13.89 -17.92
CA ILE A 91 12.35 14.23 -19.13
C ILE A 91 13.32 14.63 -20.25
N CYS A 92 14.26 15.53 -19.95
CA CYS A 92 15.27 15.97 -20.91
C CYS A 92 16.24 14.85 -21.34
N TYR A 93 16.57 13.93 -20.44
CA TYR A 93 17.60 12.91 -20.65
C TYR A 93 17.35 12.06 -21.89
N ALA A 94 16.10 11.61 -22.10
CA ALA A 94 15.73 10.80 -23.26
C ALA A 94 15.79 11.55 -24.60
N HIS A 95 15.85 12.89 -24.56
CA HIS A 95 15.79 13.77 -25.73
C HIS A 95 17.03 14.66 -25.88
N SER A 96 18.12 14.33 -25.19
CA SER A 96 19.36 15.10 -25.24
C SER A 96 20.58 14.18 -25.35
N HIS A 97 21.71 14.76 -25.73
CA HIS A 97 23.03 14.12 -25.68
C HIS A 97 23.87 14.61 -24.50
N LEU A 98 23.27 15.36 -23.57
CA LEU A 98 23.96 15.94 -22.43
C LEU A 98 24.03 14.94 -21.28
N PRO A 99 25.12 14.94 -20.50
CA PRO A 99 25.18 14.15 -19.27
C PRO A 99 24.17 14.64 -18.23
N GLU A 100 23.73 13.73 -17.36
CA GLU A 100 22.69 14.00 -16.35
C GLU A 100 23.06 15.19 -15.43
N SER A 101 24.34 15.29 -15.03
CA SER A 101 24.83 16.41 -14.22
C SER A 101 24.62 17.77 -14.90
N GLN A 102 24.81 17.85 -16.22
CA GLN A 102 24.59 19.07 -16.98
C GLN A 102 23.10 19.39 -17.12
N LEU A 103 22.25 18.36 -17.30
CA LEU A 103 20.80 18.53 -17.34
C LEU A 103 20.24 19.05 -16.02
N LEU A 104 20.67 18.48 -14.89
CA LEU A 104 20.28 18.95 -13.56
C LEU A 104 20.65 20.42 -13.35
N ASN A 105 21.89 20.80 -13.68
CA ASN A 105 22.34 22.19 -13.60
C ASN A 105 21.52 23.12 -14.51
N ARG A 106 21.19 22.68 -15.73
CA ARG A 106 20.41 23.49 -16.66
C ARG A 106 18.96 23.66 -16.19
N VAL A 107 18.35 22.59 -15.66
CA VAL A 107 16.98 22.58 -15.12
C VAL A 107 16.86 23.47 -13.90
N ALA A 108 17.87 23.49 -13.02
CA ALA A 108 17.90 24.37 -11.86
C ALA A 108 17.84 25.86 -12.25
N GLN A 109 18.33 26.21 -13.44
CA GLN A 109 18.32 27.57 -13.99
C GLN A 109 17.07 27.91 -14.82
N LEU A 110 16.15 26.97 -15.03
CA LEU A 110 14.91 27.25 -15.76
C LEU A 110 13.97 28.09 -14.90
N SER A 111 13.33 29.04 -15.54
CA SER A 111 12.18 29.75 -14.97
C SER A 111 11.01 28.80 -14.70
N HIS A 112 10.10 29.20 -13.82
CA HIS A 112 8.90 28.42 -13.52
C HIS A 112 8.10 28.08 -14.80
N ASP A 113 7.88 29.05 -15.68
CA ASP A 113 7.14 28.87 -16.94
C ASP A 113 7.82 27.88 -17.90
N GLU A 114 9.15 27.85 -17.93
CA GLU A 114 9.90 26.84 -18.71
C GLU A 114 9.72 25.44 -18.14
N LYS A 115 9.75 25.29 -16.80
CA LYS A 115 9.51 24.01 -16.13
C LYS A 115 8.09 23.51 -16.38
N VAL A 116 7.09 24.39 -16.25
CA VAL A 116 5.67 24.09 -16.52
C VAL A 116 5.48 23.65 -17.98
N ARG A 117 6.06 24.37 -18.94
CA ARG A 117 5.98 23.98 -20.37
C ARG A 117 6.60 22.61 -20.63
N LEU A 118 7.75 22.31 -20.02
CA LEU A 118 8.44 21.05 -20.21
C LEU A 118 7.63 19.87 -19.65
N ILE A 119 7.10 20.00 -18.43
CA ILE A 119 6.28 18.93 -17.84
C ILE A 119 4.93 18.77 -18.55
N ALA A 120 4.29 19.86 -18.95
CA ALA A 120 3.03 19.82 -19.71
C ALA A 120 3.21 19.10 -21.06
N ALA A 121 4.31 19.37 -21.77
CA ALA A 121 4.64 18.68 -23.01
C ALA A 121 4.89 17.17 -22.78
N TYR A 122 5.49 16.80 -21.65
CA TYR A 122 5.77 15.40 -21.31
C TYR A 122 4.54 14.61 -20.87
N VAL A 123 3.65 15.24 -20.08
CA VAL A 123 2.39 14.64 -19.62
C VAL A 123 1.40 14.52 -20.78
N GLY A 124 1.34 15.56 -21.63
CA GLY A 124 0.42 15.64 -22.76
C GLY A 124 -1.05 15.70 -22.34
N ILE A 125 -1.94 15.50 -23.31
CA ILE A 125 -3.39 15.44 -23.07
C ILE A 125 -3.77 14.01 -22.72
N ARG A 126 -4.10 13.77 -21.45
CA ARG A 126 -4.52 12.46 -20.95
C ARG A 126 -6.04 12.30 -21.12
N GLU A 127 -6.47 11.66 -22.21
CA GLU A 127 -7.89 11.40 -22.48
C GLU A 127 -8.55 10.39 -21.55
N ASN A 128 -7.75 9.48 -20.97
CA ASN A 128 -8.22 8.51 -19.99
C ASN A 128 -7.09 8.11 -19.03
N ARG A 129 -7.47 7.54 -17.87
CA ARG A 129 -6.54 7.09 -16.82
C ARG A 129 -5.47 6.07 -17.26
N ARG A 130 -5.63 5.42 -18.42
CA ARG A 130 -4.63 4.48 -18.96
C ARG A 130 -3.51 5.21 -19.71
N HIS A 131 -3.73 6.45 -20.14
CA HIS A 131 -2.67 7.31 -20.65
C HIS A 131 -1.83 7.77 -19.45
N LYS A 132 -0.84 6.97 -19.08
CA LYS A 132 0.06 7.24 -17.96
C LYS A 132 1.26 8.05 -18.44
N PRO A 133 1.70 9.07 -17.68
CA PRO A 133 2.96 9.74 -17.96
C PRO A 133 4.14 8.75 -18.02
N GLY A 134 5.18 9.16 -18.74
CA GLY A 134 6.33 8.32 -19.02
C GLY A 134 7.22 8.03 -17.79
N ARG A 135 8.30 7.29 -18.01
CA ARG A 135 9.20 6.78 -16.96
C ARG A 135 9.95 7.85 -16.18
N ALA A 136 9.99 9.10 -16.62
CA ALA A 136 10.63 10.17 -15.86
C ALA A 136 9.98 10.34 -14.47
N PHE A 137 8.68 10.02 -14.32
CA PHE A 137 7.98 10.00 -13.03
C PHE A 137 8.45 8.87 -12.08
N GLU A 138 9.27 7.92 -12.54
CA GLU A 138 9.89 6.90 -11.66
C GLU A 138 11.09 7.46 -10.87
N ARG A 139 11.46 8.74 -11.07
CA ARG A 139 12.62 9.39 -10.42
C ARG A 139 12.32 10.09 -9.11
N ILE A 140 11.05 10.13 -8.71
CA ILE A 140 10.60 10.73 -7.45
C ILE A 140 9.94 9.62 -6.65
N ASP A 141 10.38 9.43 -5.41
CA ASP A 141 9.82 8.47 -4.47
C ASP A 141 9.12 9.19 -3.31
N TYR A 142 8.06 8.54 -2.80
CA TYR A 142 7.34 8.95 -1.61
C TYR A 142 7.23 7.76 -0.66
N ARG A 143 7.33 8.02 0.64
CA ARG A 143 6.98 7.05 1.69
C ARG A 143 5.94 7.63 2.60
N PHE A 144 4.86 6.88 2.78
CA PHE A 144 3.77 7.21 3.67
C PHE A 144 3.74 6.23 4.85
N ASP A 145 3.42 6.74 6.04
CA ASP A 145 2.97 5.96 7.19
C ASP A 145 1.46 6.19 7.35
N ILE A 146 0.71 5.09 7.49
CA ILE A 146 -0.75 5.12 7.40
C ILE A 146 -1.34 4.26 8.51
N LEU A 147 -2.35 4.79 9.19
CA LEU A 147 -3.19 4.06 10.13
C LEU A 147 -4.62 3.94 9.58
N GLY A 148 -4.86 2.96 8.71
CA GLY A 148 -6.14 2.74 8.05
C GLY A 148 -6.89 1.53 8.59
N ASP A 149 -8.18 1.39 8.27
CA ASP A 149 -8.90 0.14 8.56
C ASP A 149 -8.30 -1.04 7.78
N TYR A 150 -8.37 -2.23 8.37
CA TYR A 150 -7.80 -3.43 7.79
C TYR A 150 -8.45 -3.80 6.43
N GLY A 151 -9.73 -3.48 6.24
CA GLY A 151 -10.41 -3.60 4.95
C GLY A 151 -9.75 -2.77 3.84
N ALA A 152 -9.57 -1.47 4.08
CA ALA A 152 -8.89 -0.54 3.17
C ALA A 152 -7.46 -0.96 2.86
N PHE A 153 -6.71 -1.41 3.88
CA PHE A 153 -5.36 -1.93 3.67
C PHE A 153 -5.34 -3.08 2.65
N ARG A 154 -6.26 -4.06 2.76
CA ARG A 154 -6.34 -5.18 1.82
C ARG A 154 -6.64 -4.75 0.38
N ASP A 155 -7.33 -3.62 0.19
CA ASP A 155 -7.54 -3.03 -1.11
C ASP A 155 -6.27 -2.34 -1.65
N LEU A 156 -5.57 -1.58 -0.80
CA LEU A 156 -4.33 -0.89 -1.16
C LEU A 156 -3.17 -1.86 -1.41
N GLN A 157 -3.11 -2.97 -0.67
CA GLN A 157 -2.11 -4.04 -0.81
C GLN A 157 -2.11 -4.69 -2.21
N ARG A 158 -3.19 -4.55 -2.99
CA ARG A 158 -3.27 -5.13 -4.34
C ARG A 158 -2.36 -4.46 -5.38
N HIS A 159 -1.71 -3.35 -5.02
CA HIS A 159 -0.78 -2.63 -5.89
C HIS A 159 0.64 -3.18 -5.77
N ARG A 160 0.99 -4.11 -6.68
CA ARG A 160 2.16 -4.99 -6.57
C ARG A 160 3.52 -4.36 -6.89
N LEU A 161 3.54 -3.19 -7.52
CA LEU A 161 4.79 -2.49 -7.84
C LEU A 161 5.32 -1.68 -6.65
N LEU A 162 4.48 -1.45 -5.65
CA LEU A 162 4.82 -0.66 -4.46
C LEU A 162 5.52 -1.55 -3.44
N THR A 163 6.33 -0.91 -2.59
CA THR A 163 6.83 -1.53 -1.36
C THR A 163 5.83 -1.25 -0.25
N ILE A 164 5.31 -2.29 0.39
CA ILE A 164 4.36 -2.16 1.49
C ILE A 164 4.82 -3.05 2.63
N GLU A 165 4.99 -2.45 3.81
CA GLU A 165 5.30 -3.13 5.06
C GLU A 165 4.20 -2.80 6.07
N TRP A 166 3.84 -3.73 6.94
CA TRP A 166 2.75 -3.53 7.90
C TRP A 166 3.07 -4.15 9.25
N GLN A 167 2.52 -3.53 10.30
CA GLN A 167 2.60 -4.07 11.64
C GLN A 167 1.73 -5.32 11.79
N ARG A 168 1.89 -6.04 12.90
CA ARG A 168 0.99 -7.16 13.21
C ARG A 168 -0.44 -6.62 13.41
N LEU A 169 -1.43 -7.33 12.87
CA LEU A 169 -2.84 -7.00 13.13
C LEU A 169 -3.20 -7.36 14.58
N SER A 170 -3.70 -6.38 15.32
CA SER A 170 -4.10 -6.47 16.72
C SER A 170 -5.26 -5.50 17.00
N PRO A 171 -5.92 -5.56 18.16
CA PRO A 171 -6.98 -4.62 18.51
C PRO A 171 -6.46 -3.25 18.99
N ASP A 172 -5.15 -3.09 19.18
CA ASP A 172 -4.52 -1.96 19.88
C ASP A 172 -4.77 -0.59 19.21
N HIS A 173 -4.90 -0.58 17.89
CA HIS A 173 -5.17 0.63 17.11
C HIS A 173 -6.66 1.01 17.06
N GLY A 174 -7.51 0.28 17.79
CA GLY A 174 -8.96 0.44 17.79
C GLY A 174 -9.60 0.17 16.43
N TYR A 175 -10.86 0.54 16.28
CA TYR A 175 -11.64 0.31 15.07
C TYR A 175 -12.37 1.57 14.58
N VAL A 176 -12.91 1.49 13.36
CA VAL A 176 -13.77 2.53 12.77
C VAL A 176 -15.18 1.98 12.67
N MET A 177 -16.14 2.65 13.31
CA MET A 177 -17.57 2.40 13.09
C MET A 177 -18.06 3.29 11.93
N PRO A 178 -18.66 2.71 10.87
CA PRO A 178 -19.30 3.51 9.82
C PRO A 178 -20.49 4.31 10.37
N GLU A 179 -20.66 5.57 9.94
CA GLU A 179 -21.78 6.43 10.37
C GLU A 179 -23.15 5.79 10.13
N LEU A 180 -23.30 5.06 9.00
CA LEU A 180 -24.52 4.33 8.66
C LEU A 180 -24.93 3.28 9.71
N VAL A 181 -23.97 2.72 10.46
CA VAL A 181 -24.26 1.77 11.56
C VAL A 181 -24.93 2.49 12.72
N ALA A 182 -24.43 3.68 13.07
CA ALA A 182 -25.02 4.52 14.10
C ALA A 182 -26.40 5.05 13.67
N GLU A 183 -26.54 5.50 12.42
CA GLU A 183 -27.83 5.95 11.85
C GLU A 183 -28.88 4.84 11.80
N ALA A 184 -28.45 3.59 11.60
CA ALA A 184 -29.32 2.42 11.64
C ALA A 184 -29.75 2.01 13.05
N GLY A 185 -29.20 2.63 14.11
CA GLY A 185 -29.56 2.36 15.50
C GLY A 185 -29.02 1.03 16.04
N VAL A 186 -27.97 0.48 15.42
CA VAL A 186 -27.36 -0.82 15.79
C VAL A 186 -25.90 -0.66 16.24
N ALA A 187 -25.59 0.47 16.87
CA ALA A 187 -24.25 0.78 17.35
C ALA A 187 -23.81 -0.19 18.46
N ASP A 188 -24.71 -0.50 19.40
CA ASP A 188 -24.41 -1.38 20.54
C ASP A 188 -24.04 -2.80 20.07
N GLU A 189 -24.75 -3.36 19.09
CA GLU A 189 -24.44 -4.67 18.51
C GLU A 189 -23.12 -4.69 17.74
N PHE A 190 -22.77 -3.58 17.10
CA PHE A 190 -21.48 -3.41 16.43
C PHE A 190 -20.34 -3.38 17.45
N GLU A 191 -20.48 -2.60 18.52
CA GLU A 191 -19.50 -2.52 19.60
C GLU A 191 -19.34 -3.86 20.32
N GLU A 192 -20.43 -4.57 20.60
CA GLU A 192 -20.39 -5.93 21.18
C GLU A 192 -19.58 -6.87 20.29
N SER A 193 -19.80 -6.81 18.96
CA SER A 193 -19.06 -7.61 17.99
C SER A 193 -17.56 -7.30 17.99
N MET A 194 -17.19 -6.01 18.10
CA MET A 194 -15.78 -5.61 18.17
C MET A 194 -15.15 -6.07 19.49
N THR A 195 -15.84 -5.94 20.62
CA THR A 195 -15.36 -6.41 21.93
C THR A 195 -15.16 -7.92 21.94
N ARG A 196 -16.08 -8.70 21.35
CA ARG A 196 -15.93 -10.16 21.22
C ARG A 196 -14.70 -10.53 20.38
N SER A 197 -14.46 -9.79 19.30
CA SER A 197 -13.29 -9.97 18.43
C SER A 197 -11.97 -9.72 19.19
N ALA A 198 -11.87 -8.61 19.93
CA ALA A 198 -10.69 -8.32 20.75
C ALA A 198 -10.50 -9.32 21.91
N THR A 199 -11.60 -9.71 22.57
CA THR A 199 -11.54 -10.68 23.68
C THR A 199 -11.01 -12.03 23.20
N LEU A 200 -11.44 -12.49 22.02
CA LEU A 200 -10.93 -13.73 21.44
C LEU A 200 -9.45 -13.59 21.05
N TYR A 201 -9.03 -12.45 20.51
CA TYR A 201 -7.62 -12.19 20.22
C TYR A 201 -6.76 -12.31 21.49
N GLU A 202 -7.15 -11.66 22.58
CA GLU A 202 -6.42 -11.72 23.85
C GLU A 202 -6.41 -13.13 24.46
N ALA A 203 -7.50 -13.88 24.32
CA ALA A 203 -7.55 -15.28 24.77
C ALA A 203 -6.62 -16.20 23.96
N LEU A 204 -6.42 -15.92 22.67
CA LEU A 204 -5.55 -16.73 21.80
C LEU A 204 -4.07 -16.33 21.90
N ARG A 205 -3.77 -15.05 22.15
CA ARG A 205 -2.41 -14.49 22.06
C ARG A 205 -1.34 -15.24 22.90
N PRO A 206 -1.59 -15.71 24.13
CA PRO A 206 -0.58 -16.40 24.93
C PRO A 206 -0.13 -17.74 24.33
N ASP A 207 -1.06 -18.53 23.81
CA ASP A 207 -0.79 -19.88 23.32
C ASP A 207 -0.63 -19.95 21.79
N TYR A 208 -1.26 -19.02 21.07
CA TYR A 208 -1.36 -18.96 19.61
C TYR A 208 -1.10 -17.56 19.06
N PRO A 209 0.05 -16.93 19.34
CA PRO A 209 0.30 -15.54 18.95
C PRO A 209 0.15 -15.34 17.43
N GLU A 210 0.64 -16.29 16.62
CA GLU A 210 0.62 -16.26 15.14
C GLU A 210 -0.79 -16.34 14.56
N GLN A 211 -1.68 -17.09 15.19
CA GLN A 211 -3.07 -17.25 14.76
C GLN A 211 -4.02 -16.24 15.40
N ALA A 212 -3.64 -15.59 16.50
CA ALA A 212 -4.53 -14.65 17.22
C ALA A 212 -5.13 -13.59 16.29
N ALA A 213 -4.36 -13.09 15.32
CA ALA A 213 -4.81 -12.13 14.32
C ALA A 213 -6.03 -12.61 13.48
N TYR A 214 -6.31 -13.92 13.41
CA TYR A 214 -7.50 -14.45 12.73
C TYR A 214 -8.81 -14.10 13.43
N ALA A 215 -8.75 -13.74 14.72
CA ALA A 215 -9.91 -13.30 15.49
C ALA A 215 -10.30 -11.83 15.21
N ILE A 216 -9.43 -11.06 14.55
CA ILE A 216 -9.61 -9.61 14.39
C ILE A 216 -10.56 -9.28 13.21
N SER A 217 -11.59 -8.49 13.51
CA SER A 217 -12.52 -7.94 12.52
C SER A 217 -11.82 -6.98 11.55
N MET A 218 -12.33 -6.87 10.31
CA MET A 218 -11.80 -5.93 9.31
C MET A 218 -12.02 -4.46 9.63
N ALA A 219 -12.86 -4.14 10.62
CA ALA A 219 -13.07 -2.77 11.09
C ALA A 219 -11.91 -2.24 11.96
N TYR A 220 -11.08 -3.12 12.51
CA TYR A 220 -9.89 -2.72 13.26
C TYR A 220 -8.87 -2.05 12.34
N ARG A 221 -8.13 -1.10 12.91
CA ARG A 221 -7.07 -0.38 12.22
C ARG A 221 -5.79 -1.20 12.17
N LEU A 222 -5.04 -1.00 11.10
CA LEU A 222 -3.73 -1.57 10.87
C LEU A 222 -2.78 -0.44 10.48
N ARG A 223 -1.60 -0.40 11.12
CA ARG A 223 -0.53 0.51 10.71
C ARG A 223 0.32 -0.11 9.63
N TYR A 224 0.56 0.62 8.54
CA TYR A 224 1.35 0.17 7.42
C TYR A 224 2.08 1.31 6.73
N SER A 225 3.29 1.03 6.24
CA SER A 225 4.05 1.93 5.39
C SER A 225 3.86 1.57 3.92
N MET A 226 3.67 2.59 3.08
CA MET A 226 3.66 2.45 1.63
C MET A 226 4.75 3.32 1.02
N GLN A 227 5.63 2.73 0.23
CA GLN A 227 6.64 3.43 -0.55
C GLN A 227 6.45 3.17 -2.04
N PHE A 228 6.44 4.24 -2.82
CA PHE A 228 6.22 4.19 -4.26
C PHE A 228 6.71 5.45 -4.97
N ASN A 229 7.00 5.31 -6.26
CA ASN A 229 7.38 6.45 -7.08
C ASN A 229 6.18 7.26 -7.58
N ALA A 230 6.40 8.46 -8.12
CA ALA A 230 5.33 9.32 -8.61
C ALA A 230 4.51 8.69 -9.75
N ARG A 231 5.11 7.82 -10.57
CA ARG A 231 4.40 7.12 -11.66
C ARG A 231 3.41 6.09 -11.11
N GLU A 232 3.82 5.39 -10.07
CA GLU A 232 2.98 4.50 -9.28
C GLU A 232 1.90 5.26 -8.52
N ALA A 233 2.24 6.42 -7.94
CA ALA A 233 1.30 7.30 -7.26
C ALA A 233 0.15 7.71 -8.19
N ILE A 234 0.45 8.18 -9.42
CA ILE A 234 -0.57 8.51 -10.42
C ILE A 234 -1.51 7.32 -10.65
N HIS A 235 -0.98 6.10 -10.74
CA HIS A 235 -1.82 4.92 -10.95
C HIS A 235 -2.70 4.58 -9.74
N LEU A 236 -2.09 4.56 -8.55
CA LEU A 236 -2.73 4.20 -7.29
C LEU A 236 -3.84 5.20 -6.96
N LEU A 237 -3.49 6.49 -6.91
CA LEU A 237 -4.35 7.56 -6.42
C LEU A 237 -5.55 7.76 -7.35
N GLU A 238 -5.36 7.77 -8.67
CA GLU A 238 -6.48 7.90 -9.62
C GLU A 238 -7.40 6.68 -9.62
N LEU A 239 -6.86 5.46 -9.48
CA LEU A 239 -7.70 4.28 -9.42
C LEU A 239 -8.50 4.21 -8.12
N ARG A 240 -7.87 4.57 -7.00
CA ARG A 240 -8.44 4.41 -5.66
C ARG A 240 -9.24 5.61 -5.19
N SER A 241 -9.16 6.76 -5.86
CA SER A 241 -10.06 7.90 -5.60
C SER A 241 -11.40 7.78 -6.32
N ALA A 242 -11.54 6.83 -7.26
CA ALA A 242 -12.75 6.65 -8.05
C ALA A 242 -14.02 6.52 -7.19
N PRO A 243 -15.19 7.05 -7.64
CA PRO A 243 -16.41 7.09 -6.84
C PRO A 243 -16.91 5.74 -6.31
N GLN A 244 -16.55 4.64 -6.99
CA GLN A 244 -16.95 3.27 -6.64
C GLN A 244 -16.03 2.63 -5.61
N GLY A 245 -15.01 3.35 -5.15
CA GLY A 245 -14.09 2.86 -4.14
C GLY A 245 -14.59 3.11 -2.72
N HIS A 246 -14.20 2.22 -1.80
CA HIS A 246 -14.54 2.29 -0.37
C HIS A 246 -14.16 3.64 0.24
N PRO A 247 -14.93 4.24 1.17
CA PRO A 247 -14.71 5.63 1.55
C PRO A 247 -13.40 5.76 2.32
N ALA A 248 -13.03 4.72 3.05
CA ALA A 248 -11.85 4.73 3.89
C ALA A 248 -10.53 4.80 3.09
N TYR A 249 -10.33 3.94 2.08
CA TYR A 249 -9.13 4.08 1.25
C TYR A 249 -9.19 5.30 0.33
N ARG A 250 -10.39 5.79 -0.03
CA ARG A 250 -10.53 7.03 -0.80
C ARG A 250 -9.99 8.23 -0.03
N ARG A 251 -10.34 8.35 1.26
CA ARG A 251 -9.78 9.38 2.15
C ARG A 251 -8.25 9.29 2.19
N VAL A 252 -7.71 8.08 2.37
CA VAL A 252 -6.26 7.86 2.39
C VAL A 252 -5.58 8.37 1.11
N VAL A 253 -6.07 8.01 -0.07
CA VAL A 253 -5.40 8.41 -1.33
C VAL A 253 -5.62 9.88 -1.71
N ILE A 254 -6.75 10.47 -1.29
CA ILE A 254 -6.97 11.91 -1.44
C ILE A 254 -5.99 12.68 -0.55
N GLU A 255 -5.78 12.21 0.68
CA GLU A 255 -4.82 12.83 1.60
C GLU A 255 -3.38 12.65 1.12
N MET A 256 -3.02 11.49 0.55
CA MET A 256 -1.73 11.30 -0.12
C MET A 256 -1.51 12.32 -1.24
N HIS A 257 -2.52 12.57 -2.08
CA HIS A 257 -2.45 13.56 -3.15
C HIS A 257 -2.21 14.97 -2.59
N ARG A 258 -2.96 15.37 -1.54
CA ARG A 258 -2.77 16.65 -0.86
C ARG A 258 -1.36 16.79 -0.30
N LEU A 259 -0.85 15.77 0.38
CA LEU A 259 0.49 15.78 0.98
C LEU A 259 1.60 15.85 -0.08
N ILE A 260 1.43 15.20 -1.25
CA ILE A 260 2.36 15.35 -2.38
C ILE A 260 2.38 16.81 -2.88
N ALA A 261 1.21 17.44 -3.00
CA ALA A 261 1.12 18.82 -3.49
C ALA A 261 1.66 19.85 -2.48
N GLU A 262 1.28 19.69 -1.21
CA GLU A 262 1.44 20.73 -0.18
C GLU A 262 2.64 20.48 0.73
N LYS A 263 2.85 19.25 1.20
CA LYS A 263 3.96 18.93 2.13
C LYS A 263 5.26 18.68 1.37
N ALA A 264 5.23 17.91 0.28
CA ALA A 264 6.42 17.76 -0.59
C ALA A 264 6.64 18.97 -1.49
N GLY A 265 5.61 19.79 -1.74
CA GLY A 265 5.69 20.91 -2.68
C GLY A 265 5.72 20.48 -4.15
N HIS A 266 5.44 19.21 -4.46
CA HIS A 266 5.49 18.66 -5.81
C HIS A 266 4.19 18.90 -6.58
N ARG A 267 3.84 20.18 -6.75
CA ARG A 267 2.58 20.62 -7.38
C ARG A 267 2.44 20.11 -8.80
N ALA A 268 3.52 20.10 -9.58
CA ALA A 268 3.47 19.68 -10.96
C ALA A 268 3.22 18.16 -11.08
N VAL A 269 3.66 17.37 -10.09
CA VAL A 269 3.33 15.95 -9.98
C VAL A 269 1.86 15.75 -9.62
N ALA A 270 1.35 16.51 -8.65
CA ALA A 270 -0.05 16.44 -8.22
C ALA A 270 -1.02 16.88 -9.33
N GLU A 271 -0.69 17.94 -10.07
CA GLU A 271 -1.47 18.44 -11.22
C GLU A 271 -1.47 17.46 -12.40
N ALA A 272 -0.41 16.65 -12.55
CA ALA A 272 -0.39 15.60 -13.55
C ALA A 272 -1.43 14.48 -13.29
N MET A 273 -1.97 14.36 -12.06
CA MET A 273 -3.00 13.40 -11.65
C MET A 273 -4.42 13.87 -12.00
N THR A 274 -4.69 14.07 -13.29
CA THR A 274 -5.93 14.69 -13.77
C THR A 274 -7.19 13.84 -13.64
N HIS A 275 -7.09 12.55 -13.28
CA HIS A 275 -8.24 11.65 -13.15
C HIS A 275 -8.61 11.33 -11.70
N MET A 276 -8.20 12.18 -10.76
CA MET A 276 -8.62 12.10 -9.36
C MET A 276 -10.11 12.44 -9.22
N THR A 277 -10.80 11.78 -8.28
CA THR A 277 -12.17 12.14 -7.90
C THR A 277 -12.25 12.45 -6.41
N PHE A 278 -12.47 13.72 -6.08
CA PHE A 278 -12.49 14.20 -4.70
C PHE A 278 -13.88 14.11 -4.04
N GLU A 279 -14.95 14.24 -4.82
CA GLU A 279 -16.32 14.14 -4.32
C GLU A 279 -16.79 12.67 -4.25
N ALA A 280 -17.42 12.28 -3.15
CA ALA A 280 -17.98 10.95 -2.96
C ALA A 280 -19.51 10.95 -3.12
N PRO A 281 -20.09 10.03 -3.91
CA PRO A 281 -21.53 9.78 -3.89
C PRO A 281 -21.94 9.11 -2.57
N ALA A 282 -23.18 9.34 -2.11
CA ALA A 282 -23.70 8.80 -0.86
C ALA A 282 -23.65 7.26 -0.76
N LEU A 283 -23.73 6.57 -1.89
CA LEU A 283 -23.58 5.11 -2.00
C LEU A 283 -22.73 4.76 -3.23
N GLU A 284 -21.58 4.12 -2.99
CA GLU A 284 -20.48 3.95 -3.95
C GLU A 284 -20.88 3.23 -5.25
N ARG A 285 -21.76 2.25 -5.14
CA ARG A 285 -22.18 1.40 -6.25
C ARG A 285 -23.54 1.75 -6.81
N LEU A 286 -24.36 2.51 -6.09
CA LEU A 286 -25.78 2.71 -6.43
C LEU A 286 -25.96 3.29 -7.84
N ASP A 287 -25.21 4.33 -8.19
CA ASP A 287 -25.33 4.96 -9.51
C ASP A 287 -24.81 4.06 -10.63
N SER A 288 -23.80 3.24 -10.35
CA SER A 288 -23.28 2.27 -11.31
C SER A 288 -24.26 1.13 -11.54
N GLU A 289 -24.96 0.70 -10.49
CA GLU A 289 -25.99 -0.34 -10.53
C GLU A 289 -27.23 0.16 -11.26
N ARG A 290 -27.69 1.39 -10.98
CA ARG A 290 -28.77 2.06 -11.73
C ARG A 290 -28.45 2.18 -13.22
N LYS A 291 -27.22 2.57 -13.57
CA LYS A 291 -26.79 2.64 -14.99
C LYS A 291 -26.72 1.27 -15.64
N ALA A 292 -26.27 0.24 -14.92
CA ALA A 292 -26.22 -1.13 -15.43
C ALA A 292 -27.64 -1.70 -15.65
N GLU A 293 -28.57 -1.41 -14.75
CA GLU A 293 -29.98 -1.77 -14.86
C GLU A 293 -30.66 -1.07 -16.05
N ASN A 294 -30.45 0.23 -16.21
CA ASN A 294 -30.98 0.99 -17.36
C ASN A 294 -30.49 0.44 -18.70
N ARG A 295 -29.24 -0.04 -18.78
CA ARG A 295 -28.69 -0.70 -20.00
C ARG A 295 -29.24 -2.10 -20.25
N ARG A 296 -29.76 -2.78 -19.22
CA ARG A 296 -30.41 -4.10 -19.38
C ARG A 296 -31.87 -3.96 -19.82
N ASN A 297 -32.50 -2.85 -19.46
CA ASN A 297 -33.90 -2.55 -19.78
C ASN A 297 -34.06 -1.78 -21.12
N SER A 298 -32.97 -1.45 -21.80
CA SER A 298 -32.92 -0.84 -23.15
C SER A 298 -32.53 -1.86 -24.21
#